data_AF-A0A2P9FI17-F1
#
_entry.id   AF-A0A2P9FI17-F1
#
_cell.length_a   1.000
_cell.length_b   1.000
_cell.length_c   1.000
_cell.angle_alpha   90.00
_cell.angle_beta   90.00
_cell.angle_gamma   90.00
#
_symmetry.space_group_name_H-M   'P 1'
#
loop_
_entity.id
_entity.type
_entity.pdbx_description
1 polymer ?
#
loop_
_entity_poly.entity_id
_entity_poly.type
_entity_poly.pdbx_seq_one_letter_code
_entity_poly.pdbx_strand_id
1 'polypeptide(L)' 'MRDPDSVGVVLSGPGEAELSVVLFRGGWADVDFIAGLDNPGSLPVSGIASAADFEARMDQWVACVFEVYGGAQ' A
#
# COMPACT_ATOMS: atom_id res chain seq x y z
N MET A 1 -17.08 -18.25 -9.32
CA MET A 1 -16.50 -17.75 -8.07
C MET A 1 -16.57 -16.23 -8.17
N ARG A 2 -17.28 -15.53 -7.27
CA ARG A 2 -17.25 -14.06 -7.26
C ARG A 2 -15.97 -13.65 -6.54
N ASP A 3 -15.32 -12.63 -7.06
CA ASP A 3 -14.19 -12.02 -6.35
C ASP A 3 -14.69 -11.56 -4.97
N PRO A 4 -13.88 -11.73 -3.92
CA PRO A 4 -14.25 -11.29 -2.59
C PRO A 4 -14.47 -9.77 -2.59
N ASP A 5 -15.51 -9.32 -1.89
CA ASP A 5 -15.79 -7.89 -1.75
C ASP A 5 -14.53 -7.16 -1.25
N SER A 6 -14.14 -6.10 -1.96
CA SER A 6 -12.91 -5.36 -1.71
C SER A 6 -13.11 -3.85 -1.75
N VAL A 7 -12.16 -3.13 -1.16
CA VAL A 7 -12.03 -1.68 -1.24
C VAL A 7 -10.59 -1.37 -1.64
N GLY A 8 -10.43 -0.62 -2.73
CA GLY A 8 -9.15 -0.16 -3.23
C GLY A 8 -8.89 1.30 -2.90
N VAL A 9 -7.65 1.64 -2.60
CA VAL A 9 -7.15 3.02 -2.46
C VAL A 9 -5.87 3.13 -3.27
N VAL A 10 -5.76 4.20 -4.06
CA VAL A 10 -4.52 4.58 -4.75
C VAL A 10 -4.07 5.93 -4.22
N LEU A 11 -2.82 6.01 -3.80
CA LEU A 11 -2.16 7.23 -3.36
C LEU A 11 -1.06 7.57 -4.36
N SER A 12 -1.09 8.78 -4.90
CA SER A 12 -0.07 9.29 -5.82
C SER A 12 0.79 10.33 -5.12
N GLY A 13 2.11 10.24 -5.33
CA GLY A 13 3.12 11.12 -4.78
C GLY A 13 3.99 11.78 -5.84
N PRO A 14 5.01 12.56 -5.43
CA PRO A 14 5.97 13.16 -6.34
C PRO A 14 6.84 12.10 -7.03
N GLY A 15 7.42 12.44 -8.19
CA GLY A 15 8.40 11.58 -8.87
C GLY A 15 7.85 10.26 -9.42
N GLU A 16 6.58 10.27 -9.85
CA GLU A 16 5.84 9.07 -10.31
C GLU A 16 5.66 7.99 -9.25
N ALA A 17 5.86 8.33 -7.96
CA ALA A 17 5.62 7.41 -6.88
C ALA A 17 4.11 7.13 -6.73
N GLU A 18 3.75 5.87 -6.56
CA GLU A 18 2.37 5.43 -6.40
C GLU A 18 2.29 4.27 -5.39
N LEU A 19 1.22 4.23 -4.61
CA LEU A 19 0.90 3.13 -3.70
C LEU A 19 -0.57 2.74 -3.91
N SER A 20 -0.77 1.51 -4.35
CA SER A 20 -2.08 0.87 -4.55
C SER A 20 -2.29 -0.19 -3.47
N VAL A 21 -3.38 -0.05 -2.71
CA VAL A 21 -3.77 -0.99 -1.66
C VAL A 21 -5.19 -1.48 -1.93
N VAL A 22 -5.37 -2.79 -1.99
CA VAL A 22 -6.69 -3.41 -2.13
C VAL A 22 -6.96 -4.27 -0.91
N LEU A 23 -7.86 -3.83 -0.03
CA LEU A 23 -8.29 -4.58 1.15
C LEU A 23 -9.50 -5.44 0.81
N PHE A 24 -9.42 -6.73 1.11
CA PHE A 24 -10.49 -7.69 0.84
C PHE A 24 -11.19 -8.11 2.12
N ARG A 25 -12.48 -8.45 1.99
CA ARG A 25 -13.24 -9.07 3.07
C ARG A 25 -12.55 -10.37 3.49
N GLY A 26 -12.18 -10.46 4.77
CA GLY A 26 -11.37 -11.55 5.31
C GLY A 26 -10.03 -11.11 5.88
N GLY A 27 -9.68 -9.81 5.82
CA GLY A 27 -8.54 -9.26 6.53
C GLY A 27 -7.19 -9.50 5.83
N TRP A 28 -7.21 -9.55 4.50
CA TRP A 28 -6.00 -9.59 3.68
C TRP A 28 -6.03 -8.43 2.69
N ALA A 29 -4.86 -7.97 2.29
CA ALA A 29 -4.69 -6.88 1.35
C ALA A 29 -3.54 -7.18 0.38
N ASP A 30 -3.77 -6.80 -0.87
CA ASP A 30 -2.69 -6.68 -1.86
C ASP A 30 -2.17 -5.25 -1.82
N VAL A 31 -0.85 -5.11 -1.80
CA VAL A 31 -0.16 -3.82 -1.73
C VAL A 31 0.85 -3.77 -2.84
N ASP A 32 0.60 -2.94 -3.84
CA ASP A 32 1.50 -2.70 -4.96
C ASP A 32 2.00 -1.26 -4.89
N PHE A 33 3.26 -1.04 -5.21
CA PHE A 33 3.83 0.30 -5.19
C PHE A 33 4.87 0.52 -6.26
N ILE A 34 5.07 1.79 -6.58
CA ILE A 34 6.18 2.35 -7.33
C ILE A 34 6.79 3.37 -6.39
N ALA A 35 7.94 3.07 -5.79
CA ALA A 35 8.67 4.02 -4.98
C ALA A 35 9.71 4.69 -5.89
N GLY A 36 9.27 5.37 -6.96
CA GLY A 36 10.09 5.99 -8.02
C GLY A 36 10.25 5.16 -9.30
N LEU A 37 10.67 5.83 -10.39
CA LEU A 37 10.66 5.37 -11.80
C LEU A 37 11.11 3.92 -12.04
N ASP A 38 12.03 3.39 -11.23
CA ASP A 38 12.62 2.05 -11.40
C ASP A 38 12.49 1.14 -10.16
N ASN A 39 11.63 1.48 -9.19
CA ASN A 39 11.51 0.72 -7.94
C ASN A 39 10.07 0.24 -7.66
N PRO A 40 9.52 -0.64 -8.52
CA PRO A 40 8.23 -1.27 -8.26
C PRO A 40 8.36 -2.41 -7.24
N GLY A 41 7.31 -2.64 -6.47
CA GLY A 41 7.22 -3.75 -5.53
C GLY A 41 5.78 -4.17 -5.25
N SER A 42 5.62 -5.38 -4.73
CA SER A 42 4.33 -5.93 -4.32
C SER A 42 4.49 -6.74 -3.03
N LEU A 43 3.54 -6.60 -2.12
CA LEU A 43 3.52 -7.24 -0.82
C LEU A 43 2.10 -7.74 -0.51
N PRO A 44 1.85 -9.05 -0.57
CA PRO A 44 0.62 -9.61 -0.03
C PRO A 44 0.67 -9.58 1.49
N VAL A 45 -0.38 -9.06 2.12
CA VAL A 45 -0.48 -8.92 3.57
C VAL A 45 -1.74 -9.60 4.07
N SER A 46 -1.61 -10.40 5.12
CA SER A 46 -2.73 -11.06 5.79
C SER A 46 -2.81 -10.70 7.27
N GLY A 47 -3.94 -11.00 7.90
CA GLY A 47 -4.10 -10.82 9.34
C GLY A 47 -4.35 -9.37 9.75
N ILE A 48 -5.03 -8.61 8.89
CA ILE A 48 -5.57 -7.29 9.23
C ILE A 48 -6.86 -7.56 10.02
N ALA A 49 -6.78 -7.48 11.35
CA ALA A 49 -7.88 -7.86 12.23
C ALA A 49 -8.81 -6.70 12.58
N SER A 50 -8.35 -5.45 12.37
CA SER A 50 -9.08 -4.24 12.72
C SER A 50 -8.78 -3.08 11.78
N ALA A 51 -9.59 -2.02 11.86
CA ALA A 51 -9.32 -0.77 11.15
C ALA A 51 -8.05 -0.07 11.67
N ALA A 52 -7.76 -0.15 12.97
CA ALA A 52 -6.54 0.40 13.55
C ALA A 52 -5.29 -0.35 13.09
N ASP A 53 -5.38 -1.69 12.92
CA ASP A 53 -4.30 -2.50 12.36
C ASP A 53 -4.03 -2.11 10.90
N PHE A 54 -5.10 -1.83 10.15
CA PHE A 54 -4.99 -1.37 8.77
C PHE A 54 -4.34 0.02 8.70
N GLU A 55 -4.76 0.96 9.54
CA GLU A 55 -4.18 2.30 9.66
C GLU A 55 -2.67 2.23 9.94
N ALA A 56 -2.26 1.47 10.97
CA ALA A 56 -0.85 1.34 11.33
C ALA A 56 0.02 0.74 10.21
N ARG A 57 -0.54 -0.17 9.40
CA ARG A 57 0.15 -0.73 8.22
C ARG A 57 0.18 0.26 7.06
N MET A 58 -0.91 1.01 6.86
CA MET A 58 -1.00 2.04 5.84
C MET A 58 0.07 3.12 6.05
N ASP A 59 0.26 3.57 7.29
CA ASP A 59 1.33 4.51 7.66
C ASP A 59 2.73 3.97 7.30
N GLN A 60 2.97 2.68 7.57
CA GLN A 60 4.25 2.03 7.24
C GLN A 60 4.48 1.96 5.73
N TRP A 61 3.45 1.62 4.95
CA TRP A 61 3.56 1.58 3.48
C TRP A 61 3.77 2.97 2.90
N VAL A 62 3.06 3.98 3.40
CA VAL A 62 3.24 5.39 2.99
C VAL A 62 4.67 5.85 3.28
N ALA A 63 5.19 5.61 4.48
CA ALA A 63 6.58 5.97 4.82
C ALA A 63 7.59 5.24 3.91
N CYS A 64 7.36 3.96 3.66
CA CYS A 64 8.24 3.16 2.79
C CYS A 64 8.28 3.66 1.35
N VAL A 65 7.14 4.09 0.79
CA VAL A 65 7.03 4.49 -0.62
C VAL A 65 7.42 5.96 -0.82
N PHE A 66 6.97 6.85 0.06
CA PHE A 66 7.04 8.30 -0.18
C PHE A 66 8.11 9.01 0.65
N GLU A 67 8.54 8.48 1.80
CA GLU A 67 9.56 9.14 2.65
C GLU A 67 11.00 8.73 2.31
N VAL A 68 11.20 7.62 1.59
CA VAL A 68 12.53 7.20 1.10
C VAL A 68 13.14 8.24 0.12
N TYR A 69 12.32 9.09 -0.50
CA TYR A 69 12.75 10.16 -1.40
C TYR A 69 13.10 11.49 -0.70
N GLY A 70 12.88 11.61 0.61
CA GLY A 70 13.21 12.82 1.38
C GLY A 70 14.67 12.93 1.84
N GLY A 71 15.49 11.88 1.64
CA GLY A 71 16.85 11.78 2.17
C GLY A 71 17.98 12.31 1.28
N ALA A 72 17.67 12.80 0.08
CA ALA A 72 18.65 13.34 -0.85
C ALA A 72 18.33 14.81 -1.19
N GLN A 73 18.70 15.72 -0.29
CA GLN A 73 18.85 17.15 -0.56
C GLN A 73 20.20 17.65 -0.08
#